data_AF-A0A2S8BC64-F1
#
_entry.id   AF-A0A2S8BC64-F1
#
_cell.length_a   1.000
_cell.length_b   1.000
_cell.length_c   1.000
_cell.angle_alpha   90.00
_cell.angle_beta   90.00
_cell.angle_gamma   90.00
#
_symmetry.space_group_name_H-M   'P 1'
#
loop_
_entity.id
_entity.type
_entity.pdbx_description
1 polymer ?
#
loop_
_entity_poly.entity_id
_entity_poly.type
_entity_poly.pdbx_seq_one_letter_code
_entity_poly.pdbx_strand_id
1 'polypeptide(L)'
;MYRGYLRAAVRDRRTRRALTPRYGLLAKRPTLSNSFLQAFNRDNVDLVDAAITEITARGVRTADGREHELDALVVAVGYELFSDPETYKTGMVVGVDGFDLGAFYATHRLQAYESVAVHGLPNRWVLVGPYSWTGTGWHFMVESSAAHAVRAIGEARRRGAQVVEVTAEAQRRYHAKITRQGRNIQHYFGVRNKGLRTYYVNSQGDMPYIRPTTALQSRRAATSYPFADYTWRPARAADTESTLVTQMGEVG
;
A
#
# COMPACT_ATOMS: atom_id res chain seq x y z
N MET A 1 13.38 23.89 11.67
CA MET A 1 14.56 23.17 11.14
C MET A 1 14.69 23.26 9.62
N TYR A 2 13.78 22.71 8.80
CA TYR A 2 13.92 22.72 7.32
C TYR A 2 14.12 24.12 6.70
N ARG A 3 13.34 25.13 7.10
CA ARG A 3 13.53 26.53 6.65
C ARG A 3 14.90 27.11 7.02
N GLY A 4 15.54 26.61 8.09
CA GLY A 4 16.91 26.98 8.43
C GLY A 4 17.90 26.34 7.46
N TYR A 5 17.78 25.03 7.27
CA TYR A 5 18.58 24.28 6.30
C TYR A 5 18.48 24.84 4.88
N LEU A 6 17.27 25.14 4.41
CA LEU A 6 17.03 25.72 3.09
C LEU A 6 17.68 27.10 2.92
N ARG A 7 17.74 27.91 3.99
CA ARG A 7 18.44 29.22 3.97
C ARG A 7 19.95 29.07 3.87
N ALA A 8 20.52 27.99 4.40
CA ALA A 8 21.95 27.69 4.30
C ALA A 8 22.31 27.04 2.97
N ALA A 9 21.44 26.18 2.43
CA ALA A 9 21.72 25.39 1.23
C ALA A 9 21.42 26.12 -0.09
N VAL A 10 20.44 27.03 -0.13
CA VAL A 10 19.99 27.71 -1.36
C VAL A 10 20.16 29.23 -1.23
N ARG A 11 20.91 29.83 -2.15
CA ARG A 11 21.24 31.26 -2.14
C ARG A 11 20.04 32.12 -2.52
N ASP A 12 19.37 31.80 -3.62
CA ASP A 12 18.26 32.61 -4.14
C ASP A 12 17.04 32.60 -3.20
N ARG A 13 16.40 33.76 -3.01
CA ARG A 13 15.23 33.91 -2.13
C ARG A 13 13.95 33.36 -2.74
N ARG A 14 13.77 33.47 -4.06
CA ARG A 14 12.55 33.01 -4.75
C ARG A 14 12.49 31.48 -4.79
N THR A 15 13.58 30.83 -5.16
CA THR A 15 13.74 29.37 -5.16
C THR A 15 13.49 28.79 -3.76
N ARG A 16 13.98 29.44 -2.70
CA ARG A 16 13.67 29.03 -1.32
C ARG A 16 12.18 29.05 -0.99
N ARG A 17 11.46 30.07 -1.46
CA ARG A 17 10.00 30.15 -1.22
C ARG A 17 9.27 29.03 -1.96
N ALA A 18 9.64 28.76 -3.21
CA ALA A 18 9.08 27.68 -4.02
C ALA A 18 9.35 26.28 -3.43
N LEU A 19 10.57 26.04 -2.94
CA LEU A 19 10.96 24.77 -2.32
C LEU A 19 10.41 24.57 -0.89
N THR A 20 9.79 25.58 -0.28
CA THR A 20 9.26 25.45 1.09
C THR A 20 7.93 24.69 1.08
N PRO A 21 7.85 23.50 1.71
CA PRO A 21 6.61 22.74 1.81
C PRO A 21 5.51 23.53 2.53
N ARG A 22 4.27 23.39 2.03
CA ARG A 22 3.05 23.96 2.63
C ARG A 22 2.16 22.91 3.29
N TYR A 23 2.78 21.83 3.78
CA TYR A 23 2.10 20.74 4.47
C TYR A 23 2.76 20.47 5.83
N GLY A 24 2.03 19.79 6.71
CA GLY A 24 2.49 19.45 8.06
C GLY A 24 3.68 18.50 8.08
N LEU A 25 4.38 18.46 9.22
CA LEU A 25 5.53 17.60 9.43
C LEU A 25 5.20 16.12 9.17
N LEU A 26 5.99 15.40 8.37
CA LEU A 26 5.76 13.99 7.99
C LEU A 26 4.44 13.72 7.22
N ALA A 27 3.75 14.75 6.72
CA ALA A 27 2.58 14.54 5.85
C ALA A 27 2.98 13.94 4.48
N LYS A 28 4.27 14.01 4.14
CA LYS A 28 4.93 13.19 3.12
C LYS A 28 6.16 12.53 3.73
N ARG A 29 6.57 11.37 3.20
CA ARG A 29 7.79 10.69 3.62
C ARG A 29 9.00 11.58 3.34
N PRO A 30 9.83 11.92 4.35
CA PRO A 30 11.03 12.70 4.11
C PRO A 30 12.00 11.96 3.20
N THR A 31 12.55 12.69 2.24
CA THR A 31 13.69 12.25 1.42
C THR A 31 14.94 12.99 1.88
N LEU A 32 16.07 12.26 1.89
CA LEU A 32 17.36 12.82 2.27
C LEU A 32 18.24 12.86 1.02
N SER A 33 18.85 14.02 0.78
CA SER A 33 19.83 14.21 -0.28
C SER A 33 20.81 15.28 0.14
N ASN A 34 22.10 14.98 -0.05
CA ASN A 34 23.18 15.93 0.22
C ASN A 34 23.33 16.95 -0.92
N SER A 35 22.91 16.60 -2.14
CA SER A 35 23.17 17.40 -3.35
C SER A 35 21.92 18.09 -3.92
N PHE A 36 20.71 17.60 -3.65
CA PHE A 36 19.49 18.09 -4.31
C PHE A 36 19.27 19.60 -4.14
N LEU A 37 19.31 20.09 -2.90
CA LEU A 37 19.09 21.53 -2.67
C LEU A 37 20.25 22.38 -3.19
N GLN A 38 21.48 21.87 -3.11
CA GLN A 38 22.67 22.60 -3.58
C GLN A 38 22.68 22.76 -5.10
N ALA A 39 22.05 21.83 -5.83
CA ALA A 39 21.96 21.87 -7.29
C ALA A 39 21.33 23.17 -7.81
N PHE A 40 20.37 23.74 -7.07
CA PHE A 40 19.69 25.00 -7.45
C PHE A 40 20.56 26.26 -7.33
N ASN A 41 21.83 26.14 -6.94
CA ASN A 41 22.79 27.26 -6.98
C ASN A 41 23.68 27.25 -8.23
N ARG A 42 23.51 26.25 -9.12
CA ARG A 42 24.27 26.15 -10.36
C ARG A 42 23.59 26.98 -11.44
N ASP A 43 24.36 27.61 -12.31
CA ASP A 43 23.83 28.47 -13.39
C ASP A 43 23.04 27.68 -14.46
N ASN A 44 23.18 26.35 -14.47
CA ASN A 44 22.53 25.46 -15.44
C ASN A 44 21.31 24.71 -14.87
N VAL A 45 20.72 25.20 -13.76
CA VAL A 45 19.59 24.55 -13.08
C VAL A 45 18.50 25.57 -12.79
N ASP A 46 17.33 25.35 -13.39
CA ASP A 46 16.13 26.15 -13.15
C ASP A 46 15.08 25.37 -12.35
N LEU A 47 14.40 26.07 -11.43
CA LEU A 47 13.21 25.56 -10.75
C LEU A 47 11.96 26.16 -11.40
N VAL A 48 11.16 25.30 -12.03
CA VAL A 48 9.86 25.66 -12.60
C VAL A 48 8.76 25.12 -11.68
N ASP A 49 7.98 26.00 -11.06
CA ASP A 49 6.87 25.66 -10.15
C ASP A 49 5.47 25.96 -10.73
N ALA A 50 5.40 26.41 -11.98
CA ALA A 50 4.16 26.59 -12.73
C ALA A 50 3.56 25.22 -13.11
N ALA A 51 2.23 25.14 -13.14
CA ALA A 51 1.53 23.92 -13.53
C ALA A 51 1.79 23.59 -15.01
N ILE A 52 2.03 22.32 -15.31
CA ILE A 52 2.15 21.83 -16.68
C ILE A 52 0.75 21.79 -17.32
N THR A 53 0.60 22.32 -18.52
CA THR A 53 -0.64 22.27 -19.29
C THR A 53 -0.60 21.21 -20.38
N GLU A 54 0.53 21.06 -21.06
CA GLU A 54 0.70 20.06 -22.13
C GLU A 54 2.19 19.72 -22.35
N ILE A 55 2.41 18.52 -22.89
CA ILE A 55 3.69 18.12 -23.47
C ILE A 55 3.58 18.38 -24.98
N THR A 56 4.51 19.14 -25.54
CA THR A 56 4.55 19.51 -26.96
C THR A 56 5.60 18.68 -27.70
N ALA A 57 5.64 18.81 -29.03
CA ALA A 57 6.70 18.19 -29.83
C ALA A 57 8.10 18.75 -29.51
N ARG A 58 8.19 19.96 -28.91
CA ARG A 58 9.47 20.61 -28.56
C ARG A 58 9.82 20.54 -27.07
N GLY A 59 8.86 20.25 -26.19
CA GLY A 59 9.12 20.19 -24.76
C GLY A 59 7.85 20.27 -23.90
N VAL A 60 7.83 21.18 -22.92
CA VAL A 60 6.76 21.27 -21.91
C VAL A 60 6.19 22.68 -21.87
N ARG A 61 4.86 22.81 -21.98
CA ARG A 61 4.17 24.08 -21.78
C ARG A 61 3.62 24.20 -20.37
N THR A 62 3.77 25.37 -19.78
CA THR A 62 3.28 25.69 -18.45
C THR A 62 2.16 26.73 -18.48
N ALA A 63 1.37 26.78 -17.42
CA ALA A 63 0.17 27.61 -17.31
C ALA A 63 0.45 29.13 -17.33
N ASP A 64 1.70 29.54 -17.16
CA ASP A 64 2.15 30.92 -17.34
C ASP A 64 2.42 31.29 -18.82
N GLY A 65 2.11 30.38 -19.76
CA GLY A 65 2.23 30.58 -21.20
C GLY A 65 3.64 30.33 -21.74
N ARG A 66 4.59 29.88 -20.91
CA ARG A 66 5.95 29.57 -21.34
C ARG A 66 6.02 28.16 -21.92
N GLU A 67 6.82 28.01 -22.97
CA GLU A 67 7.25 26.71 -23.50
C GLU A 67 8.72 26.50 -23.14
N HIS A 68 9.00 25.40 -22.45
CA HIS A 68 10.32 24.96 -22.08
C HIS A 68 10.76 23.91 -23.09
N GLU A 69 11.61 24.30 -24.04
CA GLU A 69 12.17 23.37 -25.04
C GLU A 69 13.17 22.42 -24.38
N LEU A 70 13.13 21.14 -24.76
CA LEU A 70 13.91 20.08 -24.14
C LEU A 70 14.40 19.09 -25.19
N ASP A 71 15.67 18.70 -25.11
CA ASP A 71 16.19 17.57 -25.89
C ASP A 71 15.81 16.21 -25.26
N ALA A 72 15.56 16.19 -23.95
CA ALA A 72 15.19 14.98 -23.20
C ALA A 72 14.26 15.30 -22.03
N LEU A 73 13.30 14.41 -21.77
CA LEU A 73 12.36 14.50 -20.65
C LEU A 73 12.49 13.27 -19.74
N VAL A 74 12.82 13.49 -18.47
CA VAL A 74 12.86 12.44 -17.43
C VAL A 74 11.58 12.47 -16.62
N VAL A 75 10.81 11.37 -16.66
CA VAL A 75 9.50 11.27 -15.99
C VAL A 75 9.68 10.69 -14.59
N ALA A 76 9.78 11.56 -13.58
CA ALA A 76 9.93 11.20 -12.16
C ALA A 76 8.61 11.36 -11.36
N VAL A 77 7.50 10.79 -11.84
CA VAL A 77 6.13 11.04 -11.34
C VAL A 77 5.65 10.09 -10.23
N GLY A 78 6.51 9.19 -9.76
CA GLY A 78 6.18 8.22 -8.71
C GLY A 78 5.56 6.93 -9.26
N TYR A 79 4.79 6.23 -8.41
CA TYR A 79 4.25 4.90 -8.69
C TYR A 79 2.85 4.74 -8.08
N GLU A 80 2.07 3.83 -8.65
CA GLU A 80 0.88 3.28 -8.02
C GLU A 80 1.31 2.35 -6.87
N LEU A 81 0.72 2.51 -5.68
CA LEU A 81 1.11 1.75 -4.51
C LEU A 81 0.05 0.70 -4.16
N PHE A 82 0.51 -0.39 -3.54
CA PHE A 82 -0.36 -1.44 -2.96
C PHE A 82 -1.39 -0.92 -1.94
N SER A 83 -1.27 0.33 -1.49
CA SER A 83 -2.23 1.01 -0.61
C SER A 83 -3.46 1.58 -1.33
N ASP A 84 -3.48 1.53 -2.66
CA ASP A 84 -4.61 1.95 -3.48
C ASP A 84 -5.44 0.72 -3.93
N PRO A 85 -6.79 0.79 -3.89
CA PRO A 85 -7.64 -0.31 -4.32
C PRO A 85 -7.51 -0.62 -5.81
N GLU A 86 -7.19 0.39 -6.63
CA GLU A 86 -7.04 0.26 -8.09
C GLU A 86 -5.88 -0.66 -8.50
N THR A 87 -4.90 -0.85 -7.60
CA THR A 87 -3.79 -1.78 -7.81
C THR A 87 -4.24 -3.23 -7.86
N TYR A 88 -5.41 -3.52 -7.30
CA TYR A 88 -5.99 -4.87 -7.25
C TYR A 88 -7.07 -5.00 -8.32
N LYS A 89 -6.65 -5.42 -9.52
CA LYS A 89 -7.58 -5.64 -10.63
C LYS A 89 -8.52 -6.82 -10.35
N THR A 90 -9.81 -6.64 -10.60
CA THR A 90 -10.80 -7.71 -10.57
C THR A 90 -10.39 -8.86 -11.49
N GLY A 91 -10.58 -10.10 -11.03
CA GLY A 91 -10.23 -11.34 -11.70
C GLY A 91 -8.80 -11.81 -11.47
N MET A 92 -7.91 -10.99 -10.88
CA MET A 92 -6.49 -11.36 -10.70
C MET A 92 -6.25 -12.22 -9.46
N VAL A 93 -7.01 -11.99 -8.40
CA VAL A 93 -6.90 -12.75 -7.16
C VAL A 93 -8.28 -13.19 -6.72
N VAL A 94 -8.62 -14.41 -7.13
CA VAL A 94 -9.88 -15.07 -6.81
C VAL A 94 -9.69 -16.06 -5.66
N GLY A 95 -10.72 -16.16 -4.84
CA GLY A 95 -10.79 -17.02 -3.66
C GLY A 95 -11.89 -18.06 -3.77
N VAL A 96 -12.34 -18.56 -2.61
CA VAL A 96 -13.45 -19.51 -2.53
C VAL A 96 -14.79 -18.83 -2.74
N ASP A 97 -15.80 -19.60 -3.16
CA ASP A 97 -17.20 -19.16 -3.26
C ASP A 97 -17.39 -17.85 -4.07
N GLY A 98 -16.57 -17.65 -5.10
CA GLY A 98 -16.63 -16.48 -5.98
C GLY A 98 -15.99 -15.21 -5.39
N PHE A 99 -15.25 -15.30 -4.28
CA PHE A 99 -14.54 -14.17 -3.71
C PHE A 99 -13.52 -13.58 -4.70
N ASP A 100 -13.49 -12.25 -4.81
CA ASP A 100 -12.52 -11.51 -5.61
C ASP A 100 -11.90 -10.39 -4.78
N LEU A 101 -10.57 -10.37 -4.66
CA LEU A 101 -9.86 -9.40 -3.82
C LEU A 101 -9.99 -7.96 -4.31
N GLY A 102 -9.98 -7.76 -5.64
CA GLY A 102 -10.09 -6.43 -6.25
C GLY A 102 -11.47 -5.84 -6.00
N ALA A 103 -12.52 -6.62 -6.28
CA ALA A 103 -13.90 -6.25 -5.98
C ALA A 103 -14.11 -6.02 -4.48
N PHE A 104 -13.52 -6.87 -3.63
CA PHE A 104 -13.58 -6.72 -2.18
C PHE A 104 -12.94 -5.41 -1.71
N TYR A 105 -11.73 -5.06 -2.16
CA TYR A 105 -11.09 -3.79 -1.77
C TYR A 105 -11.77 -2.56 -2.35
N ALA A 106 -12.33 -2.64 -3.56
CA ALA A 106 -13.11 -1.56 -4.14
C ALA A 106 -14.37 -1.21 -3.32
N THR A 107 -15.03 -2.21 -2.74
CA THR A 107 -16.33 -2.04 -2.05
C THR A 107 -16.23 -2.01 -0.52
N HIS A 108 -15.26 -2.73 0.06
CA HIS A 108 -15.09 -2.90 1.51
C HIS A 108 -13.82 -2.24 2.06
N ARG A 109 -13.10 -1.49 1.20
CA ARG A 109 -11.84 -0.81 1.50
C ARG A 109 -10.71 -1.79 1.84
N LEU A 110 -9.47 -1.34 1.77
CA LEU A 110 -8.31 -2.23 1.97
C LEU A 110 -8.28 -2.76 3.41
N GLN A 111 -8.25 -4.08 3.54
CA GLN A 111 -8.17 -4.75 4.84
C GLN A 111 -7.52 -6.13 4.72
N ALA A 112 -6.75 -6.49 5.74
CA ALA A 112 -6.17 -7.82 5.90
C ALA A 112 -5.93 -8.05 7.40
N TYR A 113 -6.22 -9.25 7.88
CA TYR A 113 -5.90 -9.65 9.25
C TYR A 113 -4.39 -9.62 9.45
N GLU A 114 -3.95 -8.81 10.42
CA GLU A 114 -2.54 -8.58 10.76
C GLU A 114 -1.67 -8.18 9.54
N SER A 115 -2.28 -7.60 8.50
CA SER A 115 -1.66 -7.23 7.22
C SER A 115 -1.24 -8.39 6.33
N VAL A 116 -1.68 -9.61 6.63
CA VAL A 116 -1.13 -10.84 6.06
C VAL A 116 -2.19 -11.75 5.45
N ALA A 117 -3.30 -12.00 6.14
CA ALA A 117 -4.32 -12.95 5.69
C ALA A 117 -5.64 -12.24 5.37
N VAL A 118 -6.36 -12.73 4.38
CA VAL A 118 -7.68 -12.22 3.99
C VAL A 118 -8.67 -13.38 4.00
N HIS A 119 -9.79 -13.21 4.69
CA HIS A 119 -10.89 -14.18 4.69
C HIS A 119 -11.46 -14.31 3.27
N GLY A 120 -11.77 -15.53 2.84
CA GLY A 120 -12.10 -15.85 1.45
C GLY A 120 -10.89 -16.25 0.59
N LEU A 121 -9.66 -16.06 1.09
CA LEU A 121 -8.41 -16.44 0.41
C LEU A 121 -7.62 -17.48 1.24
N PRO A 122 -8.09 -18.74 1.33
CA PRO A 122 -7.38 -19.79 2.06
C PRO A 122 -5.98 -20.04 1.47
N ASN A 123 -5.04 -20.44 2.33
CA ASN A 123 -3.65 -20.74 1.99
C ASN A 123 -2.88 -19.62 1.28
N ARG A 124 -3.42 -18.39 1.26
CA ARG A 124 -2.78 -17.23 0.67
C ARG A 124 -2.27 -16.29 1.75
N TRP A 125 -1.05 -15.80 1.55
CA TRP A 125 -0.37 -14.89 2.48
C TRP A 125 0.13 -13.67 1.71
N VAL A 126 -0.24 -12.48 2.17
CA VAL A 126 0.25 -11.22 1.63
C VAL A 126 1.48 -10.81 2.43
N LEU A 127 2.61 -10.63 1.75
CA LEU A 127 3.79 -10.03 2.35
C LEU A 127 3.70 -8.51 2.13
N VAL A 128 3.63 -7.75 3.22
CA VAL A 128 3.39 -6.31 3.19
C VAL A 128 2.02 -5.95 2.61
N GLY A 129 0.95 -6.41 3.28
CA GLY A 129 -0.42 -6.03 2.95
C GLY A 129 -0.86 -4.70 3.58
N PRO A 130 -2.16 -4.39 3.52
CA PRO A 130 -2.74 -3.22 4.16
C PRO A 130 -2.40 -3.13 5.65
N TYR A 131 -2.08 -1.93 6.10
CA TYR A 131 -1.70 -1.55 7.46
C TYR A 131 -0.42 -2.21 7.96
N SER A 132 0.61 -2.36 7.11
CA SER A 132 1.86 -3.04 7.44
C SER A 132 2.95 -2.13 8.00
N TRP A 133 3.00 -0.85 7.63
CA TRP A 133 4.12 0.03 7.98
C TRP A 133 4.00 0.62 9.39
N THR A 134 4.95 0.28 10.27
CA THR A 134 5.03 0.73 11.66
C THR A 134 6.07 1.83 11.91
N GLY A 135 6.51 2.52 10.87
CA GLY A 135 7.63 3.48 10.96
C GLY A 135 9.02 2.85 10.77
N THR A 136 9.08 1.56 10.45
CA THR A 136 10.31 0.79 10.27
C THR A 136 10.72 0.68 8.80
N GLY A 137 11.86 0.02 8.54
CA GLY A 137 12.31 -0.30 7.19
C GLY A 137 11.53 -1.44 6.55
N TRP A 138 11.64 -1.56 5.21
CA TRP A 138 10.97 -2.59 4.41
C TRP A 138 11.21 -4.02 4.93
N HIS A 139 12.45 -4.36 5.24
CA HIS A 139 12.83 -5.69 5.74
C HIS A 139 12.04 -6.11 6.98
N PHE A 140 11.79 -5.19 7.92
CA PHE A 140 11.03 -5.48 9.14
C PHE A 140 9.57 -5.83 8.82
N MET A 141 8.96 -5.16 7.84
CA MET A 141 7.60 -5.46 7.41
C MET A 141 7.53 -6.85 6.78
N VAL A 142 8.48 -7.17 5.88
CA VAL A 142 8.55 -8.48 5.22
C VAL A 142 8.78 -9.59 6.25
N GLU A 143 9.73 -9.43 7.17
CA GLU A 143 10.00 -10.40 8.24
C GLU A 143 8.78 -10.62 9.13
N SER A 144 8.07 -9.55 9.50
CA SER A 144 6.87 -9.65 10.33
C SER A 144 5.76 -10.41 9.59
N SER A 145 5.50 -10.07 8.32
CA SER A 145 4.51 -10.78 7.50
C SER A 145 4.88 -12.25 7.27
N ALA A 146 6.16 -12.53 7.02
CA ALA A 146 6.65 -13.88 6.83
C ALA A 146 6.54 -14.71 8.11
N ALA A 147 6.93 -14.16 9.28
CA ALA A 147 6.79 -14.83 10.56
C ALA A 147 5.34 -15.22 10.85
N HIS A 148 4.39 -14.34 10.50
CA HIS A 148 2.97 -14.63 10.61
C HIS A 148 2.55 -15.83 9.74
N ALA A 149 2.91 -15.80 8.45
CA ALA A 149 2.59 -16.89 7.52
C ALA A 149 3.24 -18.22 7.94
N VAL A 150 4.53 -18.20 8.28
CA VAL A 150 5.28 -19.39 8.73
C VAL A 150 4.65 -20.02 9.95
N ARG A 151 4.20 -19.21 10.94
CA ARG A 151 3.51 -19.71 12.13
C ARG A 151 2.21 -20.45 11.77
N ALA A 152 1.43 -19.92 10.84
CA ALA A 152 0.17 -20.56 10.42
C ALA A 152 0.44 -21.84 9.64
N ILE A 153 1.37 -21.80 8.68
CA ILE A 153 1.77 -22.96 7.88
C ILE A 153 2.33 -24.08 8.78
N GLY A 154 3.18 -23.73 9.74
CA GLY A 154 3.73 -24.68 10.71
C GLY A 154 2.64 -25.36 11.54
N GLU A 155 1.66 -24.59 12.01
CA GLU A 155 0.52 -25.12 12.76
C GLU A 155 -0.38 -26.01 11.89
N ALA A 156 -0.59 -25.66 10.62
CA ALA A 156 -1.33 -26.49 9.68
C ALA A 156 -0.67 -27.86 9.50
N ARG A 157 0.65 -27.88 9.31
CA ARG A 157 1.44 -29.12 9.22
C ARG A 157 1.32 -29.96 10.48
N ARG A 158 1.38 -29.33 11.66
CA ARG A 158 1.23 -30.02 12.96
C ARG A 158 -0.15 -30.65 13.13
N ARG A 159 -1.21 -29.99 12.60
CA ARG A 159 -2.60 -30.47 12.66
C ARG A 159 -2.97 -31.43 11.54
N GLY A 160 -2.12 -31.63 10.54
CA GLY A 160 -2.50 -32.33 9.30
C GLY A 160 -3.56 -31.57 8.48
N ALA A 161 -3.72 -30.26 8.71
CA ALA A 161 -4.66 -29.44 7.95
C ALA A 161 -4.05 -29.06 6.60
N GLN A 162 -4.86 -29.11 5.54
CA GLN A 162 -4.45 -28.75 4.18
C GLN A 162 -5.03 -27.40 3.75
N VAL A 163 -6.08 -26.92 4.43
CA VAL A 163 -6.71 -25.63 4.18
C VAL A 163 -6.64 -24.80 5.46
N VAL A 164 -5.98 -23.65 5.35
CA VAL A 164 -5.80 -22.67 6.43
C VAL A 164 -6.43 -21.37 5.98
N GLU A 165 -7.35 -20.86 6.78
CA GLU A 165 -8.06 -19.63 6.43
C GLU A 165 -8.34 -18.80 7.68
N VAL A 166 -8.07 -17.51 7.61
CA VAL A 166 -8.48 -16.60 8.68
C VAL A 166 -10.00 -16.52 8.74
N THR A 167 -10.55 -16.51 9.96
CA THR A 167 -11.98 -16.34 10.16
C THR A 167 -12.43 -14.92 9.80
N ALA A 168 -13.65 -14.79 9.28
CA ALA A 168 -14.27 -13.49 9.01
C ALA A 168 -14.30 -12.60 10.27
N GLU A 169 -14.57 -13.20 11.43
CA GLU A 169 -14.64 -12.49 12.70
C GLU A 169 -13.27 -11.93 13.13
N ALA A 170 -12.19 -12.73 13.02
CA ALA A 170 -10.85 -12.24 13.33
C ALA A 170 -10.44 -11.07 12.43
N GLN A 171 -10.73 -11.15 11.12
CA GLN A 171 -10.46 -10.06 10.19
C GLN A 171 -11.24 -8.79 10.56
N ARG A 172 -12.56 -8.89 10.77
CA ARG A 172 -13.39 -7.74 11.16
C ARG A 172 -12.92 -7.12 12.47
N ARG A 173 -12.65 -7.94 13.48
CA ARG A 173 -12.14 -7.50 14.79
C ARG A 173 -10.82 -6.76 14.66
N TYR A 174 -9.89 -7.29 13.86
CA TYR A 174 -8.61 -6.64 13.61
C TYR A 174 -8.78 -5.32 12.86
N HIS A 175 -9.59 -5.29 11.80
CA HIS A 175 -9.84 -4.07 11.03
C HIS A 175 -10.46 -2.98 11.91
N ALA A 176 -11.49 -3.31 12.71
CA ALA A 176 -12.09 -2.38 13.65
C ALA A 176 -11.09 -1.86 14.70
N LYS A 177 -10.18 -2.71 15.20
CA LYS A 177 -9.09 -2.30 16.10
C LYS A 177 -8.15 -1.29 15.44
N ILE A 178 -7.67 -1.58 14.24
CA ILE A 178 -6.74 -0.71 13.51
C ILE A 178 -7.39 0.62 13.17
N THR A 179 -8.61 0.63 12.65
CA THR A 179 -9.35 1.86 12.35
C THR A 179 -9.53 2.73 13.61
N ARG A 180 -9.90 2.12 14.75
CA ARG A 180 -10.03 2.83 16.02
C ARG A 180 -8.72 3.44 16.52
N GLN A 181 -7.61 2.70 16.40
CA GLN A 181 -6.27 3.18 16.79
C GLN A 181 -5.75 4.25 15.83
N GLY A 182 -6.15 4.19 14.56
CA GLY A 182 -5.76 5.12 13.49
C GLY A 182 -6.46 6.48 13.53
N ARG A 183 -7.39 6.75 14.46
CA ARG A 183 -8.15 8.02 14.50
C ARG A 183 -7.28 9.27 14.51
N ASN A 184 -6.13 9.25 15.19
CA ASN A 184 -5.20 10.39 15.20
C ASN A 184 -4.54 10.61 13.83
N ILE A 185 -4.22 9.52 13.13
CA ILE A 185 -3.70 9.57 11.75
C ILE A 185 -4.79 10.11 10.82
N GLN A 186 -6.03 9.65 10.98
CA GLN A 186 -7.20 10.17 10.27
C GLN A 186 -7.42 11.65 10.48
N HIS A 187 -7.33 12.13 11.73
CA HIS A 187 -7.41 13.55 12.00
C HIS A 187 -6.25 14.34 11.35
N TYR A 188 -5.04 13.79 11.40
CA TYR A 188 -3.86 14.46 10.83
C TYR A 188 -3.93 14.64 9.31
N PHE A 189 -4.32 13.60 8.57
CA PHE A 189 -4.43 13.67 7.12
C PHE A 189 -5.77 14.27 6.66
N GLY A 190 -6.88 13.89 7.27
CA GLY A 190 -8.23 14.31 6.88
C GLY A 190 -8.61 15.73 7.30
N VAL A 191 -8.02 16.25 8.38
CA VAL A 191 -8.32 17.61 8.88
C VAL A 191 -7.12 18.54 8.73
N ARG A 192 -5.97 18.19 9.29
CA ARG A 192 -4.80 19.09 9.30
C ARG A 192 -4.10 19.22 7.94
N ASN A 193 -4.13 18.17 7.13
CA ASN A 193 -3.51 18.12 5.80
C ASN A 193 -4.53 17.79 4.70
N LYS A 194 -5.78 18.25 4.88
CA LYS A 194 -6.86 17.96 3.95
C LYS A 194 -6.49 18.38 2.52
N GLY A 195 -6.72 17.50 1.56
CA GLY A 195 -6.42 17.74 0.14
C GLY A 195 -4.95 17.60 -0.25
N LEU A 196 -4.07 17.24 0.70
CA LEU A 196 -2.67 16.95 0.37
C LEU A 196 -2.58 15.70 -0.51
N ARG A 197 -1.97 15.84 -1.69
CA ARG A 197 -1.60 14.70 -2.54
C ARG A 197 -0.38 14.00 -1.94
N THR A 198 -0.59 12.88 -1.28
CA THR A 198 0.43 12.05 -0.64
C THR A 198 0.02 10.59 -0.74
N TYR A 199 0.99 9.70 -0.97
CA TYR A 199 0.71 8.27 -1.12
C TYR A 199 0.22 7.62 0.18
N TYR A 200 0.34 8.32 1.32
CA TYR A 200 -0.23 7.85 2.58
C TYR A 200 -1.75 7.84 2.58
N VAL A 201 -2.39 8.69 1.76
CA VAL A 201 -3.84 8.78 1.63
C VAL A 201 -4.22 8.17 0.29
N ASN A 202 -5.01 7.10 0.31
CA ASN A 202 -5.42 6.43 -0.92
C ASN A 202 -6.63 7.09 -1.58
N SER A 203 -7.05 6.59 -2.75
CA SER A 203 -8.21 7.10 -3.51
C SER A 203 -9.53 7.08 -2.72
N GLN A 204 -9.67 6.18 -1.73
CA GLN A 204 -10.83 6.06 -0.84
C GLN A 204 -10.71 6.91 0.44
N GLY A 205 -9.66 7.74 0.58
CA GLY A 205 -9.43 8.62 1.71
C GLY A 205 -8.92 7.93 2.99
N ASP A 206 -8.52 6.67 2.90
CA ASP A 206 -7.91 5.92 4.01
C ASP A 206 -6.39 6.04 4.03
N MET A 207 -5.80 5.63 5.16
CA MET A 207 -4.35 5.57 5.34
C MET A 207 -3.86 4.12 5.49
N PRO A 208 -4.15 3.21 4.54
CA PRO A 208 -3.85 1.79 4.69
C PRO A 208 -2.35 1.51 4.57
N TYR A 209 -1.50 2.47 4.23
CA TYR A 209 -0.06 2.28 4.34
C TYR A 209 0.38 2.16 5.81
N ILE A 210 -0.21 2.97 6.70
CA ILE A 210 0.29 3.19 8.06
C ILE A 210 -0.42 2.30 9.07
N ARG A 211 0.35 1.48 9.80
CA ARG A 211 -0.13 0.70 10.93
C ARG A 211 -0.10 1.55 12.21
N PRO A 212 -1.23 1.76 12.90
CA PRO A 212 -1.31 2.54 14.14
C PRO A 212 -0.86 1.75 15.39
N THR A 213 0.23 1.00 15.27
CA THR A 213 0.86 0.26 16.38
C THR A 213 2.36 0.39 16.30
N THR A 214 3.06 0.16 17.42
CA THR A 214 4.53 0.14 17.39
C THR A 214 5.06 -1.08 16.64
N ALA A 215 6.32 -1.01 16.20
CA ALA A 215 7.03 -2.15 15.61
C ALA A 215 7.05 -3.38 16.53
N LEU A 216 7.26 -3.17 17.84
CA LEU A 216 7.26 -4.27 18.81
C LEU A 216 5.87 -4.91 18.93
N GLN A 217 4.82 -4.10 18.94
CA GLN A 217 3.44 -4.60 18.95
C GLN A 217 3.13 -5.40 17.68
N SER A 218 3.56 -4.95 16.50
CA SER A 218 3.33 -5.70 15.25
C SER A 218 4.12 -7.00 15.21
N ARG A 219 5.39 -7.00 15.66
CA ARG A 219 6.22 -8.22 15.72
C ARG A 219 5.65 -9.27 16.68
N ARG A 220 5.18 -8.81 17.85
CA ARG A 220 4.48 -9.68 18.81
C ARG A 220 3.20 -10.24 18.19
N ALA A 221 2.37 -9.38 17.59
CA ALA A 221 1.12 -9.81 16.96
C ALA A 221 1.35 -10.86 15.86
N ALA A 222 2.38 -10.68 15.03
CA ALA A 222 2.76 -11.62 13.98
C ALA A 222 3.17 -13.01 14.50
N THR A 223 3.61 -13.13 15.75
CA THR A 223 4.12 -14.38 16.32
C THR A 223 3.24 -14.97 17.43
N SER A 224 2.25 -14.23 17.91
CA SER A 224 1.43 -14.61 19.06
C SER A 224 -0.07 -14.51 18.84
N TYR A 225 -0.54 -14.43 17.59
CA TYR A 225 -1.98 -14.45 17.32
C TYR A 225 -2.61 -15.80 17.75
N PRO A 226 -3.87 -15.79 18.21
CA PRO A 226 -4.59 -17.01 18.58
C PRO A 226 -4.80 -17.92 17.35
N PHE A 227 -4.55 -19.23 17.48
CA PHE A 227 -4.88 -20.17 16.41
C PHE A 227 -6.39 -20.32 16.19
N ALA A 228 -7.22 -19.91 17.15
CA ALA A 228 -8.67 -19.81 17.00
C ALA A 228 -9.09 -18.73 15.99
N ASP A 229 -8.21 -17.80 15.64
CA ASP A 229 -8.48 -16.82 14.58
C ASP A 229 -8.46 -17.46 13.18
N TYR A 230 -8.01 -18.71 13.08
CA TYR A 230 -7.93 -19.49 11.86
C TYR A 230 -8.82 -20.73 11.92
N THR A 231 -9.36 -21.11 10.76
CA THR A 231 -9.93 -22.44 10.52
C THR A 231 -8.87 -23.37 9.94
N TRP A 232 -8.93 -24.62 10.34
CA TRP A 232 -7.96 -25.67 9.99
C TRP A 232 -8.78 -26.84 9.45
N ARG A 233 -8.73 -27.08 8.14
CA ARG A 233 -9.60 -28.07 7.49
C ARG A 233 -8.77 -29.01 6.61
N PRO A 234 -9.22 -30.27 6.42
CA PRO A 234 -8.68 -31.11 5.35
C PRO A 234 -9.00 -30.45 3.98
N ALA A 235 -8.29 -30.85 2.94
CA ALA A 235 -8.68 -30.48 1.58
C ALA A 235 -10.04 -31.12 1.29
N ARG A 236 -10.93 -30.42 0.57
CA ARG A 236 -12.09 -31.10 -0.01
C ARG A 236 -11.55 -32.21 -0.92
N ALA A 237 -12.13 -33.40 -0.83
CA ALA A 237 -11.94 -34.39 -1.88
C ALA A 237 -12.32 -33.70 -3.20
N ALA A 238 -11.47 -33.79 -4.21
CA ALA A 238 -11.88 -33.38 -5.54
C ALA A 238 -13.09 -34.26 -5.90
N ASP A 239 -14.20 -33.64 -6.33
CA ASP A 239 -15.33 -34.37 -6.91
C ASP A 239 -14.81 -35.05 -8.18
N THR A 240 -14.29 -36.26 -8.01
CA THR A 240 -13.70 -37.07 -9.06
C THR A 240 -14.83 -37.88 -9.68
N GLU A 241 -15.93 -37.24 -10.08
CA GLU A 241 -17.09 -37.92 -10.66
C GLU A 241 -18.09 -36.93 -11.29
N SER A 242 -17.68 -36.21 -12.34
CA SER A 242 -18.65 -35.57 -13.25
C SER A 242 -18.05 -35.15 -14.60
N THR A 243 -17.42 -36.08 -15.35
CA THR A 243 -17.28 -35.92 -16.83
C THR A 243 -17.01 -37.23 -17.58
N LEU A 244 -17.41 -38.39 -17.04
CA LEU A 244 -17.32 -39.67 -17.75
C LEU A 244 -18.63 -40.41 -17.54
N VAL A 245 -19.67 -40.07 -18.31
CA VAL A 245 -20.79 -40.91 -18.82
C VAL A 245 -21.81 -39.94 -19.45
N THR A 246 -21.48 -39.31 -20.57
CA THR A 246 -22.48 -38.85 -21.57
C THR A 246 -21.80 -38.68 -22.94
N GLN A 247 -20.99 -39.66 -23.37
CA GLN A 247 -20.59 -39.81 -24.78
C GLN A 247 -20.38 -41.30 -25.10
N MET A 248 -21.36 -42.13 -24.79
CA MET A 248 -21.51 -43.46 -25.37
C MET A 248 -23.01 -43.79 -25.42
N GLY A 249 -23.67 -43.30 -26.45
CA GLY A 249 -25.06 -43.58 -26.75
C GLY A 249 -25.49 -42.74 -27.93
N GLU A 250 -25.83 -43.40 -29.04
CA GLU A 250 -26.32 -42.84 -30.32
C GLU A 250 -25.26 -42.39 -31.34
N VAL A 251 -24.58 -43.37 -31.96
CA VAL A 251 -24.64 -43.52 -33.43
C VAL A 251 -24.59 -45.02 -33.73
N GLY A 252 -25.74 -45.57 -34.13
CA GLY A 252 -25.93 -46.92 -34.67
C GLY A 252 -27.11 -46.88 -35.60
#